data_AF-A0A9Q8XMF9-F1
#
_entry.id   AF-A0A9Q8XMF9-F1
#
_cell.length_a   1.000
_cell.length_b   1.000
_cell.length_c   1.000
_cell.angle_alpha   90.00
_cell.angle_beta   90.00
_cell.angle_gamma   90.00
#
_symmetry.space_group_name_H-M   'P 1'
#
loop_
_entity.id
_entity.type
_entity.pdbx_description
1 polymer ?
#
loop_
_entity_poly.entity_id
_entity_poly.type
_entity_poly.pdbx_seq_one_letter_code
_entity_poly.pdbx_strand_id
1 'polypeptide(L)'
;MKKYRCYRTSVEDFLTAPQQAGIAPERYFSMLNDAFIKDNGVEYSFSIDHDINLMELAFVNSGRNYVFIDNEDAEYLYRMKFSGTMMDSLPLHRSVFAISPTTNLQIDGVPILPIMVCDYESRTESTKQIADAFNQPVLGAPVNEEQLLFTIVIPDSMAKHNQKLTLGVSGAQLKEIAGTNDPERIHDVVGHYGAALTLTADEKKRLAVSLKLVVSMSLFNHITEGEYLRDGFPVGLAKKPKHLGLMKHELKGSRTTVFKLGGEHNTSSRGQHIRSAHYRQLVDERYYRNEHQDKPVGSRWIPVKASIVGGGSAETQTTPT
;
A
#
# COMPACT_ATOMS: atom_id res chain seq x y z
N MET A 1 4.81 15.80 -20.10
CA MET A 1 4.65 16.06 -18.65
C MET A 1 3.85 14.90 -18.07
N LYS A 2 4.39 14.19 -17.07
CA LYS A 2 3.72 13.04 -16.43
C LYS A 2 2.49 13.53 -15.64
N LYS A 3 1.39 12.78 -15.67
CA LYS A 3 0.20 12.99 -14.84
C LYS A 3 0.13 11.86 -13.83
N TYR A 4 -0.29 12.14 -12.61
CA TYR A 4 -0.42 11.15 -11.55
C TYR A 4 -1.87 11.03 -11.12
N ARG A 5 -2.24 9.83 -10.67
CA ARG A 5 -3.52 9.54 -10.06
C ARG A 5 -3.34 9.65 -8.55
N CYS A 6 -4.17 10.45 -7.90
CA CYS A 6 -4.18 10.53 -6.44
C CYS A 6 -5.41 9.81 -5.88
N TYR A 7 -5.25 9.24 -4.69
CA TYR A 7 -6.36 8.64 -3.96
C TYR A 7 -7.35 9.72 -3.53
N ARG A 8 -8.64 9.46 -3.74
CA ARG A 8 -9.74 10.36 -3.42
C ARG A 8 -10.53 9.82 -2.24
N THR A 9 -10.73 10.67 -1.24
CA THR A 9 -11.47 10.32 -0.03
C THR A 9 -12.95 10.64 -0.18
N SER A 10 -13.81 9.82 0.43
CA SER A 10 -15.24 10.05 0.61
C SER A 10 -15.62 10.33 2.07
N VAL A 11 -14.71 10.11 3.02
CA VAL A 11 -14.99 10.23 4.46
C VAL A 11 -15.45 11.63 4.90
N GLU A 12 -14.97 12.70 4.26
CA GLU A 12 -15.38 14.07 4.62
C GLU A 12 -16.84 14.32 4.26
N ASP A 13 -17.30 13.80 3.11
CA ASP A 13 -18.71 13.86 2.72
C ASP A 13 -19.55 13.03 3.70
N PHE A 14 -19.07 11.85 4.11
CA PHE A 14 -19.73 11.01 5.11
C PHE A 14 -19.87 11.72 6.47
N LEU A 15 -18.80 12.35 6.98
CA LEU A 15 -18.81 13.06 8.26
C LEU A 15 -19.68 14.32 8.24
N THR A 16 -19.82 14.97 7.09
CA THR A 16 -20.64 16.19 6.96
C THR A 16 -22.07 15.93 6.52
N ALA A 17 -22.40 14.71 6.07
CA ALA A 17 -23.74 14.33 5.61
C ALA A 17 -24.87 14.61 6.64
N PRO A 18 -24.71 14.36 7.96
CA PRO A 18 -25.76 14.70 8.94
C PRO A 18 -26.09 16.19 8.95
N GLN A 19 -25.06 17.04 8.93
CA GLN A 19 -25.20 18.50 8.90
C GLN A 19 -25.89 18.95 7.61
N GLN A 20 -25.49 18.40 6.47
CA GLN A 20 -26.10 18.71 5.16
C GLN A 20 -27.57 18.29 5.10
N ALA A 21 -27.93 17.18 5.76
CA ALA A 21 -29.30 16.69 5.85
C ALA A 21 -30.16 17.42 6.91
N GLY A 22 -29.54 18.22 7.78
CA GLY A 22 -30.23 18.83 8.93
C GLY A 22 -30.68 17.80 9.98
N ILE A 23 -29.95 16.70 10.13
CA ILE A 23 -30.26 15.59 11.03
C ILE A 23 -29.16 15.50 12.10
N ALA A 24 -29.54 15.20 13.34
CA ALA A 24 -28.57 14.94 14.41
C ALA A 24 -27.68 13.73 14.03
N PRO A 25 -26.35 13.78 14.26
CA PRO A 25 -25.41 12.73 13.84
C PRO A 25 -25.82 11.31 14.27
N GLU A 26 -26.21 11.12 15.52
CA GLU A 26 -26.65 9.83 16.05
C GLU A 26 -27.88 9.26 15.34
N ARG A 27 -28.82 10.14 14.97
CA ARG A 27 -30.01 9.75 14.23
C ARG A 27 -29.68 9.42 12.78
N TYR A 28 -28.78 10.18 12.16
CA TYR A 28 -28.29 9.89 10.81
C TYR A 28 -27.62 8.51 10.76
N PHE A 29 -26.75 8.21 11.72
CA PHE A 29 -26.06 6.93 11.80
C PHE A 29 -27.04 5.75 12.00
N SER A 30 -28.03 5.90 12.89
CA SER A 30 -29.09 4.88 13.06
C SER A 30 -29.86 4.63 11.77
N MET A 31 -30.24 5.69 11.05
CA MET A 31 -30.95 5.56 9.78
C MET A 31 -30.11 4.87 8.71
N LEU A 32 -28.83 5.21 8.63
CA LEU A 32 -27.87 4.55 7.74
C LEU A 32 -27.75 3.06 8.07
N ASN A 33 -27.58 2.73 9.35
CA ASN A 33 -27.45 1.35 9.82
C ASN A 33 -28.70 0.53 9.54
N ASP A 34 -29.90 1.07 9.82
CA ASP A 34 -31.17 0.38 9.57
C ASP A 34 -31.37 0.10 8.07
N ALA A 35 -31.04 1.07 7.21
CA ALA A 35 -31.07 0.89 5.76
C ALA A 35 -30.06 -0.18 5.32
N PHE A 36 -28.84 -0.14 5.86
CA PHE A 36 -27.78 -1.09 5.51
C PHE A 36 -28.12 -2.52 5.94
N ILE A 37 -28.65 -2.71 7.16
CA ILE A 37 -29.13 -4.01 7.65
C ILE A 37 -30.24 -4.54 6.76
N LYS A 38 -31.18 -3.69 6.36
CA LYS A 38 -32.28 -4.09 5.48
C LYS A 38 -31.78 -4.60 4.13
N ASP A 39 -30.77 -3.95 3.56
CA ASP A 39 -30.27 -4.26 2.22
C ASP A 39 -29.22 -5.38 2.22
N ASN A 40 -28.43 -5.53 3.29
CA ASN A 40 -27.27 -6.42 3.34
C ASN A 40 -27.33 -7.49 4.45
N GLY A 41 -28.27 -7.39 5.38
CA GLY A 41 -28.43 -8.34 6.49
C GLY A 41 -27.39 -8.24 7.60
N VAL A 42 -26.54 -7.19 7.59
CA VAL A 42 -25.48 -6.95 8.57
C VAL A 42 -25.44 -5.48 8.98
N GLU A 43 -24.91 -5.17 10.16
CA GLU A 43 -24.74 -3.77 10.59
C GLU A 43 -23.71 -3.05 9.72
N TYR A 44 -23.91 -1.74 9.55
CA TYR A 44 -22.98 -0.89 8.82
C TYR A 44 -21.57 -0.92 9.43
N SER A 45 -21.47 -1.00 10.75
CA SER A 45 -20.20 -1.12 11.50
C SER A 45 -19.34 -2.33 11.07
N PHE A 46 -19.97 -3.39 10.55
CA PHE A 46 -19.30 -4.59 10.03
C PHE A 46 -19.08 -4.57 8.51
N SER A 47 -19.39 -3.45 7.85
CA SER A 47 -19.26 -3.32 6.39
C SER A 47 -17.87 -2.87 5.95
N ILE A 48 -17.52 -3.23 4.71
CA ILE A 48 -16.30 -2.73 4.04
C ILE A 48 -16.35 -1.20 3.90
N ASP A 49 -17.52 -0.60 3.69
CA ASP A 49 -17.68 0.85 3.55
C ASP A 49 -17.34 1.59 4.86
N HIS A 50 -17.73 1.03 6.01
CA HIS A 50 -17.32 1.56 7.30
C HIS A 50 -15.81 1.45 7.48
N ASP A 51 -15.22 0.31 7.12
CA ASP A 51 -13.77 0.09 7.21
C ASP A 51 -12.97 1.08 6.33
N ILE A 52 -13.44 1.32 5.11
CA ILE A 52 -12.90 2.34 4.22
C ILE A 52 -12.95 3.72 4.87
N ASN A 53 -14.08 4.10 5.47
CA ASN A 53 -14.20 5.40 6.13
C ASN A 53 -13.22 5.54 7.29
N LEU A 54 -12.96 4.48 8.06
CA LEU A 54 -11.94 4.48 9.12
C LEU A 54 -10.53 4.77 8.57
N MET A 55 -10.15 4.05 7.51
CA MET A 55 -8.83 4.21 6.90
C MET A 55 -8.66 5.57 6.20
N GLU A 56 -9.72 6.07 5.56
CA GLU A 56 -9.70 7.40 4.95
C GLU A 56 -9.62 8.51 5.98
N LEU A 57 -10.31 8.37 7.11
CA LEU A 57 -10.17 9.32 8.22
C LEU A 57 -8.72 9.35 8.72
N ALA A 58 -8.11 8.18 8.89
CA ALA A 58 -6.71 8.06 9.27
C ALA A 58 -5.80 8.76 8.25
N PHE A 59 -6.08 8.58 6.95
CA PHE A 59 -5.34 9.23 5.87
C PHE A 59 -5.48 10.76 5.90
N VAL A 60 -6.69 11.28 6.08
CA VAL A 60 -6.95 12.72 6.22
C VAL A 60 -6.20 13.30 7.42
N ASN A 61 -6.31 12.65 8.59
CA ASN A 61 -5.66 13.08 9.83
C ASN A 61 -4.13 13.02 9.77
N SER A 62 -3.58 12.06 9.03
CA SER A 62 -2.14 11.93 8.81
C SER A 62 -1.54 13.06 7.95
N GLY A 63 -2.39 13.97 7.43
CA GLY A 63 -2.00 15.02 6.51
C GLY A 63 -1.88 14.53 5.08
N ARG A 64 -2.72 13.57 4.66
CA ARG A 64 -2.81 13.05 3.28
C ARG A 64 -1.44 12.76 2.65
N ASN A 65 -0.66 11.86 3.27
CA ASN A 65 0.71 11.58 2.84
C ASN A 65 0.73 10.87 1.47
N TYR A 66 1.13 11.56 0.41
CA TYR A 66 1.25 10.97 -0.93
C TYR A 66 2.69 10.55 -1.25
N VAL A 67 2.84 9.37 -1.85
CA VAL A 67 4.09 8.86 -2.42
C VAL A 67 3.91 8.79 -3.94
N PHE A 68 4.56 9.68 -4.68
CA PHE A 68 4.53 9.65 -6.14
C PHE A 68 5.55 8.66 -6.66
N ILE A 69 5.11 7.80 -7.58
CA ILE A 69 5.98 6.79 -8.21
C ILE A 69 5.85 6.82 -9.73
N ASP A 70 7.00 6.80 -10.40
CA ASP A 70 7.09 6.74 -11.86
C ASP A 70 6.96 5.30 -12.38
N ASN A 71 6.66 5.15 -13.67
CA ASN A 71 6.47 3.83 -14.28
C ASN A 71 7.71 2.96 -14.10
N GLU A 72 8.88 3.53 -14.41
CA GLU A 72 10.14 2.83 -14.44
C GLU A 72 10.51 2.29 -13.04
N ASP A 73 10.29 3.12 -12.01
CA ASP A 73 10.51 2.76 -10.61
C ASP A 73 9.52 1.69 -10.11
N ALA A 74 8.23 1.85 -10.45
CA ALA A 74 7.20 0.88 -10.06
C ALA A 74 7.42 -0.49 -10.73
N GLU A 75 7.76 -0.50 -12.01
CA GLU A 75 8.09 -1.73 -12.73
C GLU A 75 9.33 -2.40 -12.16
N TYR A 76 10.37 -1.63 -11.80
CA TYR A 76 11.55 -2.19 -11.15
C TYR A 76 11.18 -2.85 -9.81
N LEU A 77 10.49 -2.15 -8.92
CA LEU A 77 10.07 -2.68 -7.62
C LEU A 77 9.20 -3.92 -7.75
N TYR A 78 8.29 -3.94 -8.72
CA TYR A 78 7.42 -5.09 -8.96
C TYR A 78 8.18 -6.31 -9.50
N ARG A 79 9.21 -6.10 -10.33
CA ARG A 79 10.02 -7.21 -10.88
C ARG A 79 10.96 -7.83 -9.85
N MET A 80 11.28 -7.12 -8.77
CA MET A 80 12.09 -7.67 -7.68
C MET A 80 11.40 -8.91 -7.11
N LYS A 81 12.14 -10.01 -7.08
CA LYS A 81 11.70 -11.28 -6.47
C LYS A 81 11.99 -11.26 -4.97
N PHE A 82 11.20 -11.98 -4.19
CA PHE A 82 11.52 -12.23 -2.79
C PHE A 82 12.29 -13.54 -2.65
N SER A 83 13.34 -13.53 -1.85
CA SER A 83 14.13 -14.71 -1.48
C SER A 83 14.33 -14.69 0.04
N GLY A 84 13.24 -14.96 0.75
CA GLY A 84 13.23 -15.11 2.20
C GLY A 84 11.99 -15.87 2.65
N THR A 85 12.00 -16.29 3.91
CA THR A 85 10.94 -17.11 4.51
C THR A 85 10.41 -16.53 5.82
N MET A 86 11.04 -15.47 6.35
CA MET A 86 10.68 -14.85 7.62
C MET A 86 10.37 -13.37 7.39
N MET A 87 9.15 -13.03 6.99
CA MET A 87 8.72 -11.62 6.90
C MET A 87 7.49 -11.42 7.77
N ASP A 88 7.73 -11.33 9.08
CA ASP A 88 6.70 -11.25 10.12
C ASP A 88 6.23 -9.81 10.34
N SER A 89 7.03 -8.84 9.90
CA SER A 89 6.75 -7.42 9.95
C SER A 89 7.29 -6.74 8.69
N LEU A 90 6.70 -5.60 8.35
CA LEU A 90 7.15 -4.73 7.27
C LEU A 90 7.08 -3.29 7.76
N PRO A 91 8.24 -2.64 7.99
CA PRO A 91 8.26 -1.23 8.33
C PRO A 91 7.68 -0.42 7.15
N LEU A 92 6.56 0.24 7.39
CA LEU A 92 5.97 1.16 6.42
C LEU A 92 6.74 2.50 6.43
N HIS A 93 6.69 3.23 5.31
CA HIS A 93 7.28 4.57 5.23
C HIS A 93 6.65 5.52 6.28
N ARG A 94 5.33 5.43 6.42
CA ARG A 94 4.50 6.14 7.39
C ARG A 94 3.34 5.22 7.78
N SER A 95 2.73 5.49 8.92
CA SER A 95 1.54 4.79 9.40
C SER A 95 0.39 4.82 8.40
N VAL A 96 0.19 5.95 7.71
CA VAL A 96 -0.81 6.07 6.65
C VAL A 96 -0.26 6.88 5.48
N PHE A 97 -0.37 6.34 4.26
CA PHE A 97 0.04 7.02 3.03
C PHE A 97 -0.70 6.48 1.81
N ALA A 98 -0.61 7.20 0.68
CA ALA A 98 -1.17 6.77 -0.59
C ALA A 98 -0.12 6.79 -1.71
N ILE A 99 0.11 5.65 -2.35
CA ILE A 99 0.90 5.56 -3.58
C ILE A 99 0.09 6.18 -4.71
N SER A 100 0.69 7.20 -5.33
CA SER A 100 0.13 7.94 -6.46
C SER A 100 0.91 7.57 -7.73
N PRO A 101 0.45 6.57 -8.50
CA PRO A 101 1.10 6.15 -9.73
C PRO A 101 0.85 7.16 -10.85
N THR A 102 1.67 7.12 -11.89
CA THR A 102 1.38 7.83 -13.14
C THR A 102 0.10 7.29 -13.80
N THR A 103 -0.58 8.12 -14.58
CA THR A 103 -1.87 7.76 -15.20
C THR A 103 -1.80 6.66 -16.25
N ASN A 104 -0.60 6.34 -16.74
CA ASN A 104 -0.37 5.33 -17.77
C ASN A 104 0.37 4.10 -17.24
N LEU A 105 0.65 4.02 -15.92
CA LEU A 105 1.29 2.85 -15.34
C LEU A 105 0.39 1.62 -15.49
N GLN A 106 0.97 0.58 -16.09
CA GLN A 106 0.40 -0.76 -16.14
C GLN A 106 1.49 -1.77 -15.81
N ILE A 107 1.13 -2.81 -15.06
CA ILE A 107 2.01 -3.92 -14.72
C ILE A 107 1.28 -5.19 -15.13
N ASP A 108 1.91 -6.03 -15.97
CA ASP A 108 1.31 -7.26 -16.51
C ASP A 108 -0.10 -7.05 -17.13
N GLY A 109 -0.25 -5.93 -17.84
CA GLY A 109 -1.50 -5.48 -18.47
C GLY A 109 -2.55 -4.93 -17.50
N VAL A 110 -2.25 -4.84 -16.20
CA VAL A 110 -3.15 -4.33 -15.17
C VAL A 110 -2.86 -2.85 -14.90
N PRO A 111 -3.82 -1.94 -15.09
CA PRO A 111 -3.66 -0.55 -14.69
C PRO A 111 -3.45 -0.41 -13.19
N ILE A 112 -2.41 0.32 -12.78
CA ILE A 112 -2.18 0.60 -11.37
C ILE A 112 -2.98 1.81 -10.95
N LEU A 113 -3.91 1.59 -10.02
CA LEU A 113 -4.76 2.61 -9.41
C LEU A 113 -4.05 3.18 -8.17
N PRO A 114 -4.47 4.35 -7.65
CA PRO A 114 -3.96 4.84 -6.38
C PRO A 114 -4.17 3.81 -5.27
N ILE A 115 -3.15 3.60 -4.45
CA ILE A 115 -3.17 2.60 -3.38
C ILE A 115 -3.03 3.34 -2.06
N MET A 116 -4.08 3.37 -1.24
CA MET A 116 -3.98 3.82 0.15
C MET A 116 -3.50 2.66 1.01
N VAL A 117 -2.59 2.94 1.93
CA VAL A 117 -2.05 2.00 2.91
C VAL A 117 -2.28 2.60 4.29
N CYS A 118 -2.85 1.82 5.20
CA CYS A 118 -3.12 2.22 6.58
C CYS A 118 -2.63 1.12 7.52
N ASP A 119 -1.79 1.46 8.48
CA ASP A 119 -1.44 0.53 9.55
C ASP A 119 -2.62 0.26 10.48
N TYR A 120 -2.52 -0.83 11.22
CA TYR A 120 -3.59 -1.27 12.12
C TYR A 120 -3.87 -0.23 13.22
N GLU A 121 -2.83 0.35 13.82
CA GLU A 121 -2.97 1.30 14.93
C GLU A 121 -3.74 2.57 14.53
N SER A 122 -3.42 3.15 13.36
CA SER A 122 -4.12 4.34 12.85
C SER A 122 -5.58 4.05 12.53
N ARG A 123 -5.87 2.85 12.03
CA ARG A 123 -7.24 2.39 11.79
C ARG A 123 -8.03 2.29 13.09
N THR A 124 -7.45 1.70 14.14
CA THR A 124 -8.08 1.62 15.47
C THR A 124 -8.32 2.99 16.09
N GLU A 125 -7.39 3.94 15.91
CA GLU A 125 -7.58 5.31 16.38
C GLU A 125 -8.79 5.97 15.70
N SER A 126 -8.93 5.81 14.39
CA SER A 126 -10.07 6.31 13.63
C SER A 126 -11.42 5.75 14.10
N THR A 127 -11.46 4.53 14.64
CA THR A 127 -12.71 3.94 15.17
C THR A 127 -13.29 4.80 16.28
N LYS A 128 -12.45 5.29 17.19
CA LYS A 128 -12.87 6.19 18.27
C LYS A 128 -13.41 7.50 17.72
N GLN A 129 -12.71 8.06 16.73
CA GLN A 129 -13.08 9.36 16.15
C GLN A 129 -14.40 9.30 15.37
N ILE A 130 -14.65 8.23 14.60
CA ILE A 130 -15.96 8.06 13.94
C ILE A 130 -17.06 7.87 14.99
N ALA A 131 -16.82 7.05 16.02
CA ALA A 131 -17.79 6.86 17.09
C ALA A 131 -18.15 8.20 17.77
N ASP A 132 -17.15 9.01 18.10
CA ASP A 132 -17.33 10.35 18.67
C ASP A 132 -18.12 11.29 17.73
N ALA A 133 -17.80 11.28 16.43
CA ALA A 133 -18.44 12.13 15.43
C ALA A 133 -19.96 11.84 15.27
N PHE A 134 -20.38 10.60 15.50
CA PHE A 134 -21.78 10.18 15.43
C PHE A 134 -22.42 9.95 16.80
N ASN A 135 -21.73 10.34 17.89
CA ASN A 135 -22.16 10.12 19.28
C ASN A 135 -22.60 8.65 19.53
N GLN A 136 -21.83 7.71 19.00
CA GLN A 136 -22.03 6.26 19.14
C GLN A 136 -21.04 5.68 20.15
N PRO A 137 -21.38 4.57 20.83
CA PRO A 137 -20.39 3.81 21.57
C PRO A 137 -19.34 3.23 20.61
N VAL A 138 -18.09 3.17 21.06
CA VAL A 138 -17.04 2.44 20.35
C VAL A 138 -17.39 0.96 20.39
N LEU A 139 -17.85 0.41 19.27
CA LEU A 139 -18.01 -1.04 19.11
C LEU A 139 -16.60 -1.65 19.01
N GLY A 140 -16.36 -2.72 19.78
CA GLY A 140 -15.08 -3.41 19.75
C GLY A 140 -14.76 -3.92 18.34
N ALA A 141 -13.48 -3.88 17.96
CA ALA A 141 -13.03 -4.49 16.72
C ALA A 141 -13.42 -5.97 16.70
N PRO A 142 -13.79 -6.54 15.54
CA PRO A 142 -13.95 -7.99 15.41
C PRO A 142 -12.72 -8.72 15.95
N VAL A 143 -12.94 -9.76 16.76
CA VAL A 143 -11.93 -10.49 17.56
C VAL A 143 -10.79 -11.11 16.72
N ASN A 144 -10.93 -11.17 15.38
CA ASN A 144 -9.92 -11.72 14.47
C ASN A 144 -9.00 -10.67 13.79
N GLU A 145 -9.10 -9.39 14.17
CA GLU A 145 -8.29 -8.32 13.55
C GLU A 145 -6.95 -8.04 14.24
N GLU A 146 -6.71 -8.60 15.44
CA GLU A 146 -5.51 -8.35 16.27
C GLU A 146 -4.18 -8.85 15.63
N GLN A 147 -4.21 -9.41 14.43
CA GLN A 147 -3.04 -9.92 13.70
C GLN A 147 -2.72 -9.15 12.40
N LEU A 148 -3.50 -8.11 12.06
CA LEU A 148 -3.24 -7.31 10.88
C LEU A 148 -2.06 -6.35 11.12
N LEU A 149 -1.15 -6.30 10.16
CA LEU A 149 -0.06 -5.32 10.12
C LEU A 149 -0.54 -4.02 9.47
N PHE A 150 -1.20 -4.14 8.32
CA PHE A 150 -1.74 -3.02 7.55
C PHE A 150 -2.85 -3.47 6.62
N THR A 151 -3.62 -2.51 6.12
CA THR A 151 -4.65 -2.71 5.10
C THR A 151 -4.34 -1.85 3.89
N ILE A 152 -4.54 -2.41 2.69
CA ILE A 152 -4.51 -1.64 1.44
C ILE A 152 -5.92 -1.39 0.94
N VAL A 153 -6.14 -0.20 0.36
CA VAL A 153 -7.39 0.17 -0.30
C VAL A 153 -7.08 0.70 -1.70
N ILE A 154 -7.74 0.13 -2.70
CA ILE A 154 -7.66 0.59 -4.08
C ILE A 154 -9.06 0.88 -4.62
N PRO A 155 -9.25 1.88 -5.48
CA PRO A 155 -10.49 1.99 -6.26
C PRO A 155 -10.70 0.71 -7.09
N ASP A 156 -11.94 0.26 -7.28
CA ASP A 156 -12.23 -0.90 -8.11
C ASP A 156 -11.97 -0.59 -9.61
N SER A 157 -12.34 0.62 -10.03
CA SER A 157 -12.10 1.07 -11.40
C SER A 157 -11.77 2.56 -11.50
N MET A 158 -11.26 2.94 -12.67
CA MET A 158 -11.02 4.35 -13.03
C MET A 158 -12.30 5.18 -13.11
N ALA A 159 -13.45 4.56 -13.39
CA ALA A 159 -14.73 5.26 -13.56
C ALA A 159 -15.55 5.32 -12.27
N LYS A 160 -15.34 4.37 -11.35
CA LYS A 160 -16.11 4.22 -10.12
C LYS A 160 -15.23 4.41 -8.90
N HIS A 161 -14.78 5.64 -8.65
CA HIS A 161 -13.92 5.97 -7.50
C HIS A 161 -14.57 5.66 -6.14
N ASN A 162 -15.89 5.57 -6.08
CA ASN A 162 -16.64 5.28 -4.86
C ASN A 162 -16.71 3.78 -4.56
N GLN A 163 -16.45 2.91 -5.55
CA GLN A 163 -16.32 1.47 -5.32
C GLN A 163 -14.84 1.17 -5.09
N LYS A 164 -14.53 0.52 -3.97
CA LYS A 164 -13.16 0.26 -3.53
C LYS A 164 -13.02 -1.20 -3.11
N LEU A 165 -11.81 -1.71 -3.28
CA LEU A 165 -11.37 -3.02 -2.85
C LEU A 165 -10.42 -2.83 -1.67
N THR A 166 -10.56 -3.69 -0.66
CA THR A 166 -9.76 -3.65 0.55
C THR A 166 -9.06 -4.99 0.77
N LEU A 167 -7.87 -4.97 1.36
CA LEU A 167 -7.16 -6.18 1.76
C LEU A 167 -6.34 -5.92 3.02
N GLY A 168 -6.73 -6.59 4.12
CA GLY A 168 -5.93 -6.67 5.33
C GLY A 168 -4.79 -7.67 5.17
N VAL A 169 -3.60 -7.30 5.66
CA VAL A 169 -2.37 -8.10 5.55
C VAL A 169 -1.83 -8.40 6.94
N SER A 170 -1.78 -9.67 7.29
CA SER A 170 -1.14 -10.21 8.49
C SER A 170 0.33 -10.60 8.24
N GLY A 171 1.08 -10.84 9.31
CA GLY A 171 2.45 -11.38 9.21
C GLY A 171 2.50 -12.76 8.54
N ALA A 172 1.48 -13.60 8.72
CA ALA A 172 1.41 -14.91 8.05
C ALA A 172 1.25 -14.77 6.53
N GLN A 173 0.35 -13.88 6.08
CA GLN A 173 0.18 -13.58 4.65
C GLN A 173 1.44 -12.95 4.06
N LEU A 174 2.11 -12.08 4.80
CA LEU A 174 3.36 -11.45 4.37
C LEU A 174 4.49 -12.47 4.17
N LYS A 175 4.62 -13.47 5.07
CA LYS A 175 5.53 -14.61 4.88
C LYS A 175 5.23 -15.39 3.60
N GLU A 176 3.96 -15.65 3.32
CA GLU A 176 3.55 -16.40 2.13
C GLU A 176 3.92 -15.63 0.85
N ILE A 177 3.68 -14.32 0.83
CA ILE A 177 4.07 -13.42 -0.27
C ILE A 177 5.60 -13.40 -0.45
N ALA A 178 6.36 -13.28 0.65
CA ALA A 178 7.82 -13.28 0.62
C ALA A 178 8.43 -14.63 0.21
N GLY A 179 7.71 -15.73 0.48
CA GLY A 179 8.13 -17.09 0.18
C GLY A 179 7.78 -17.57 -1.23
N THR A 180 6.97 -16.83 -1.98
CA THR A 180 6.54 -17.21 -3.33
C THR A 180 7.09 -16.28 -4.41
N ASN A 181 7.43 -16.87 -5.56
CA ASN A 181 7.69 -16.15 -6.81
C ASN A 181 6.56 -16.33 -7.83
N ASP A 182 5.51 -17.06 -7.43
CA ASP A 182 4.34 -17.35 -8.24
C ASP A 182 3.28 -16.27 -8.01
N PRO A 183 2.93 -15.47 -9.04
CA PRO A 183 1.87 -14.48 -8.95
C PRO A 183 0.51 -15.08 -8.57
N GLU A 184 0.21 -16.33 -8.98
CA GLU A 184 -1.06 -16.97 -8.70
C GLU A 184 -1.23 -17.24 -7.20
N ARG A 185 -0.16 -17.61 -6.51
CA ARG A 185 -0.18 -17.75 -5.04
C ARG A 185 -0.47 -16.44 -4.31
N ILE A 186 0.02 -15.31 -4.83
CA ILE A 186 -0.32 -14.00 -4.25
C ILE A 186 -1.82 -13.72 -4.43
N HIS A 187 -2.45 -14.20 -5.51
CA HIS A 187 -3.90 -14.07 -5.71
C HIS A 187 -4.71 -14.88 -4.69
N ASP A 188 -4.20 -16.04 -4.26
CA ASP A 188 -4.85 -16.89 -3.26
C ASP A 188 -4.78 -16.29 -1.86
N VAL A 189 -3.64 -15.68 -1.49
CA VAL A 189 -3.45 -14.92 -0.24
C VAL A 189 -4.46 -13.77 -0.09
N VAL A 190 -4.87 -13.17 -1.21
CA VAL A 190 -5.82 -12.05 -1.27
C VAL A 190 -7.27 -12.51 -1.02
N GLY A 191 -7.57 -13.80 -1.15
CA GLY A 191 -8.94 -14.33 -1.20
C GLY A 191 -9.76 -14.31 0.10
N HIS A 192 -9.22 -13.85 1.23
CA HIS A 192 -9.86 -13.95 2.55
C HIS A 192 -9.86 -12.62 3.31
N TYR A 193 -10.84 -11.74 3.06
CA TYR A 193 -11.34 -10.77 4.05
C TYR A 193 -12.73 -10.23 3.68
N GLY A 194 -13.62 -10.11 4.67
CA GLY A 194 -14.93 -9.45 4.56
C GLY A 194 -16.06 -10.36 4.05
N ALA A 195 -17.02 -10.68 4.91
CA ALA A 195 -18.15 -11.54 4.59
C ALA A 195 -18.94 -11.04 3.36
N ALA A 196 -19.28 -11.96 2.46
CA ALA A 196 -20.28 -11.87 1.38
C ALA A 196 -19.88 -11.48 -0.06
N LEU A 197 -18.63 -11.12 -0.38
CA LEU A 197 -18.24 -10.85 -1.78
C LEU A 197 -17.07 -11.71 -2.27
N THR A 198 -17.41 -12.68 -3.12
CA THR A 198 -16.43 -13.43 -3.90
C THR A 198 -15.75 -12.47 -4.89
N LEU A 199 -14.50 -12.09 -4.61
CA LEU A 199 -13.71 -11.28 -5.55
C LEU A 199 -13.59 -11.99 -6.89
N THR A 200 -13.83 -11.26 -7.97
CA THR A 200 -13.56 -11.68 -9.35
C THR A 200 -12.05 -11.91 -9.55
N ALA A 201 -11.68 -12.69 -10.57
CA ALA A 201 -10.28 -12.94 -10.90
C ALA A 201 -9.50 -11.63 -11.17
N ASP A 202 -10.15 -10.65 -11.80
CA ASP A 202 -9.54 -9.36 -12.10
C ASP A 202 -9.32 -8.50 -10.85
N GLU A 203 -10.25 -8.51 -9.88
CA GLU A 203 -10.09 -7.81 -8.59
C GLU A 203 -8.95 -8.44 -7.78
N LYS A 204 -8.88 -9.77 -7.73
CA LYS A 204 -7.76 -10.48 -7.08
C LYS A 204 -6.42 -10.10 -7.71
N LYS A 205 -6.34 -10.07 -9.03
CA LYS A 205 -5.13 -9.67 -9.76
C LYS A 205 -4.74 -8.21 -9.45
N ARG A 206 -5.70 -7.28 -9.42
CA ARG A 206 -5.45 -5.87 -9.06
C ARG A 206 -4.90 -5.72 -7.65
N LEU A 207 -5.52 -6.39 -6.68
CA LEU A 207 -5.09 -6.37 -5.29
C LEU A 207 -3.70 -7.00 -5.13
N ALA A 208 -3.43 -8.14 -5.76
CA ALA A 208 -2.13 -8.80 -5.69
C ALA A 208 -0.99 -7.95 -6.24
N VAL A 209 -1.19 -7.32 -7.41
CA VAL A 209 -0.19 -6.43 -8.00
C VAL A 209 0.06 -5.21 -7.10
N SER A 210 -1.01 -4.63 -6.55
CA SER A 210 -0.94 -3.48 -5.64
C SER A 210 -0.22 -3.84 -4.35
N LEU A 211 -0.56 -4.98 -3.75
CA LEU A 211 0.08 -5.52 -2.56
C LEU A 211 1.57 -5.76 -2.77
N LYS A 212 1.95 -6.43 -3.86
CA LYS A 212 3.36 -6.67 -4.18
C LYS A 212 4.13 -5.36 -4.32
N LEU A 213 3.54 -4.35 -4.96
CA LEU A 213 4.16 -3.04 -5.09
C LEU A 213 4.36 -2.36 -3.72
N VAL A 214 3.34 -2.39 -2.84
CA VAL A 214 3.44 -1.85 -1.46
C VAL A 214 4.52 -2.56 -0.66
N VAL A 215 4.56 -3.89 -0.71
CA VAL A 215 5.56 -4.70 0.01
C VAL A 215 6.96 -4.42 -0.52
N SER A 216 7.14 -4.46 -1.85
CA SER A 216 8.43 -4.16 -2.48
C SER A 216 8.92 -2.75 -2.16
N MET A 217 8.05 -1.73 -2.26
CA MET A 217 8.42 -0.34 -1.99
C MET A 217 8.81 -0.14 -0.53
N SER A 218 8.00 -0.67 0.41
CA SER A 218 8.25 -0.52 1.85
C SER A 218 9.52 -1.25 2.26
N LEU A 219 9.73 -2.46 1.75
CA LEU A 219 10.95 -3.24 2.01
C LEU A 219 12.18 -2.53 1.42
N PHE A 220 12.11 -2.06 0.17
CA PHE A 220 13.21 -1.33 -0.44
C PHE A 220 13.55 -0.08 0.35
N ASN A 221 12.53 0.69 0.74
CA ASN A 221 12.69 1.88 1.57
C ASN A 221 13.33 1.56 2.93
N HIS A 222 12.92 0.46 3.57
CA HIS A 222 13.48 0.02 4.83
C HIS A 222 14.97 -0.35 4.69
N ILE A 223 15.32 -1.12 3.66
CA ILE A 223 16.70 -1.57 3.43
C ILE A 223 17.64 -0.40 3.10
N THR A 224 17.12 0.60 2.39
CA THR A 224 17.89 1.78 1.95
C THR A 224 17.77 2.96 2.93
N GLU A 225 17.21 2.71 4.12
CA GLU A 225 17.06 3.71 5.18
C GLU A 225 16.41 5.03 4.71
N GLY A 226 15.49 4.95 3.75
CA GLY A 226 14.78 6.12 3.23
C GLY A 226 15.45 6.88 2.09
N GLU A 227 16.63 6.48 1.61
CA GLU A 227 17.44 7.25 0.63
C GLU A 227 16.66 7.65 -0.65
N TYR A 228 15.73 6.79 -1.08
CA TYR A 228 15.00 6.94 -2.34
C TYR A 228 13.61 7.58 -2.20
N LEU A 229 13.16 7.87 -0.97
CA LEU A 229 11.97 8.67 -0.70
C LEU A 229 12.37 10.10 -0.38
N ARG A 230 12.11 11.01 -1.31
CA ARG A 230 12.47 12.42 -1.18
C ARG A 230 11.25 13.29 -1.00
N ASP A 231 11.27 14.16 0.00
CA ASP A 231 10.19 15.12 0.23
C ASP A 231 9.97 16.04 -0.98
N GLY A 232 8.70 16.31 -1.28
CA GLY A 232 8.24 17.22 -2.30
C GLY A 232 7.43 16.56 -3.42
N PHE A 233 7.21 17.35 -4.47
CA PHE A 233 6.48 16.94 -5.67
C PHE A 233 7.43 16.50 -6.78
N PRO A 234 6.98 15.62 -7.70
CA PRO A 234 7.77 15.29 -8.88
C PRO A 234 8.11 16.54 -9.69
N VAL A 235 9.29 16.55 -10.29
CA VAL A 235 9.80 17.69 -11.06
C VAL A 235 8.81 18.06 -12.17
N GLY A 236 8.33 19.31 -12.14
CA GLY A 236 7.35 19.85 -13.08
C GLY A 236 5.90 19.93 -12.56
N LEU A 237 5.56 19.23 -11.47
CA LEU A 237 4.21 19.29 -10.87
C LEU A 237 4.03 20.35 -9.80
N ALA A 238 5.12 20.77 -9.15
CA ALA A 238 5.10 21.85 -8.14
C ALA A 238 4.45 23.16 -8.65
N LYS A 239 4.41 23.37 -9.98
CA LYS A 239 3.85 24.57 -10.61
C LYS A 239 2.40 24.43 -11.10
N LYS A 240 1.81 23.22 -11.13
CA LYS A 240 0.48 22.96 -11.74
C LYS A 240 -0.34 21.89 -11.00
N PRO A 241 -1.01 22.27 -9.89
CA PRO A 241 -1.73 21.35 -9.02
C PRO A 241 -2.88 20.57 -9.68
N LYS A 242 -3.58 21.17 -10.66
CA LYS A 242 -4.69 20.53 -11.40
C LYS A 242 -4.28 19.22 -12.12
N HIS A 243 -2.98 19.04 -12.40
CA HIS A 243 -2.48 17.83 -13.06
C HIS A 243 -2.26 16.63 -12.13
N LEU A 244 -2.44 16.83 -10.81
CA LEU A 244 -2.45 15.77 -9.81
C LEU A 244 -3.84 15.14 -9.64
N GLY A 245 -4.85 15.66 -10.33
CA GLY A 245 -6.25 15.26 -10.08
C GLY A 245 -6.78 15.71 -8.71
N LEU A 246 -5.97 16.48 -7.98
CA LEU A 246 -6.26 17.08 -6.68
C LEU A 246 -6.64 18.55 -6.83
N MET A 247 -7.62 18.97 -6.05
CA MET A 247 -8.01 20.35 -5.86
C MET A 247 -6.98 21.09 -4.98
N LYS A 248 -6.97 22.42 -5.07
CA LYS A 248 -6.07 23.26 -4.25
C LYS A 248 -6.27 23.05 -2.74
N HIS A 249 -7.47 22.68 -2.31
CA HIS A 249 -7.77 22.40 -0.90
C HIS A 249 -7.20 21.04 -0.46
N GLU A 250 -7.27 20.00 -1.29
CA GLU A 250 -6.71 18.67 -0.98
C GLU A 250 -5.17 18.70 -0.88
N LEU A 251 -4.53 19.62 -1.61
CA LEU A 251 -3.09 19.87 -1.52
C LEU A 251 -2.69 20.74 -0.32
N LYS A 252 -3.61 21.50 0.25
CA LYS A 252 -3.33 22.40 1.36
C LYS A 252 -3.21 21.55 2.63
N GLY A 253 -1.97 21.22 2.99
CA GLY A 253 -1.67 20.37 4.15
C GLY A 253 -1.29 18.94 3.79
N SER A 254 -1.26 18.59 2.49
CA SER A 254 -0.73 17.29 2.08
C SER A 254 0.79 17.26 2.23
N ARG A 255 1.32 16.18 2.81
CA ARG A 255 2.75 15.87 2.74
C ARG A 255 3.00 15.01 1.51
N THR A 256 3.99 15.37 0.73
CA THR A 256 4.28 14.69 -0.53
C THR A 256 5.71 14.22 -0.55
N THR A 257 5.91 13.01 -1.07
CA THR A 257 7.21 12.42 -1.32
C THR A 257 7.25 11.85 -2.73
N VAL A 258 8.44 11.79 -3.29
CA VAL A 258 8.72 11.16 -4.58
C VAL A 258 9.61 9.97 -4.34
N PHE A 259 9.17 8.80 -4.77
CA PHE A 259 10.04 7.63 -4.87
C PHE A 259 10.77 7.70 -6.21
N LYS A 260 12.11 7.66 -6.18
CA LYS A 260 12.90 7.73 -7.40
C LYS A 260 14.22 6.98 -7.27
N LEU A 261 14.42 5.96 -8.09
CA LEU A 261 15.70 5.25 -8.20
C LEU A 261 16.66 6.09 -9.06
N GLY A 262 17.87 6.35 -8.55
CA GLY A 262 18.91 7.02 -9.30
C GLY A 262 19.66 6.05 -10.22
N GLY A 263 19.61 6.24 -11.54
CA GLY A 263 20.55 5.64 -12.49
C GLY A 263 20.05 4.42 -13.30
N GLU A 264 20.78 4.12 -14.38
CA GLU A 264 20.42 3.26 -15.52
C GLU A 264 19.87 1.88 -15.13
N HIS A 265 18.64 1.62 -15.54
CA HIS A 265 18.09 0.27 -15.54
C HIS A 265 18.77 -0.52 -16.66
N ASN A 266 19.66 -1.46 -16.30
CA ASN A 266 20.34 -2.32 -17.26
C ASN A 266 19.32 -3.14 -18.07
N THR A 267 19.04 -2.70 -19.29
CA THR A 267 18.33 -3.48 -20.31
C THR A 267 19.35 -4.36 -21.01
N SER A 268 19.42 -5.64 -20.63
CA SER A 268 20.31 -6.62 -21.27
C SER A 268 19.84 -6.99 -22.67
N SER A 269 20.77 -7.06 -23.63
CA SER A 269 20.57 -7.58 -24.99
C SER A 269 20.34 -9.10 -25.03
N ARG A 270 19.58 -9.59 -26.01
CA ARG A 270 19.27 -11.03 -26.23
C ARG A 270 20.53 -11.89 -26.26
N GLY A 271 20.53 -13.00 -25.50
CA GLY A 271 21.54 -14.09 -25.62
C GLY A 271 22.31 -14.43 -24.34
N GLN A 272 22.09 -13.73 -23.22
CA GLN A 272 22.79 -13.98 -21.95
C GLN A 272 21.80 -14.39 -20.85
N HIS A 273 22.18 -15.32 -19.98
CA HIS A 273 21.36 -15.69 -18.82
C HIS A 273 21.49 -14.60 -17.75
N ILE A 274 20.46 -13.78 -17.60
CA ILE A 274 20.42 -12.74 -16.56
C ILE A 274 19.84 -13.34 -15.29
N ARG A 275 20.62 -13.32 -14.21
CA ARG A 275 20.08 -13.54 -12.87
C ARG A 275 19.21 -12.33 -12.51
N SER A 276 17.92 -12.55 -12.28
CA SER A 276 16.97 -11.48 -11.95
C SER A 276 17.31 -10.79 -10.63
N ALA A 277 17.05 -9.49 -10.55
CA ALA A 277 17.15 -8.74 -9.32
C ALA A 277 16.16 -9.29 -8.27
N HIS A 278 16.58 -9.33 -7.00
CA HIS A 278 15.78 -9.91 -5.92
C HIS A 278 16.16 -9.33 -4.56
N TYR A 279 15.23 -9.35 -3.62
CA TYR A 279 15.48 -9.14 -2.21
C TYR A 279 15.98 -10.44 -1.61
N ARG A 280 17.13 -10.39 -0.94
CA ARG A 280 17.68 -11.53 -0.21
C ARG A 280 17.58 -11.29 1.28
N GLN A 281 16.95 -12.22 1.99
CA GLN A 281 16.99 -12.25 3.44
C GLN A 281 18.31 -12.82 3.93
N LEU A 282 18.92 -12.14 4.92
CA LEU A 282 20.14 -12.59 5.57
C LEU A 282 19.76 -13.40 6.82
N VAL A 283 19.94 -14.72 6.77
CA VAL A 283 19.57 -15.64 7.86
C VAL A 283 20.77 -16.21 8.61
N ASP A 284 21.98 -16.10 8.05
CA ASP A 284 23.20 -16.62 8.66
C ASP A 284 23.73 -15.68 9.75
N GLU A 285 24.13 -16.23 10.90
CA GLU A 285 24.65 -15.49 12.06
C GLU A 285 25.82 -14.56 11.72
N ARG A 286 26.62 -14.87 10.70
CA ARG A 286 27.73 -14.00 10.28
C ARG A 286 27.28 -12.61 9.86
N TYR A 287 26.02 -12.45 9.43
CA TYR A 287 25.42 -11.18 9.05
C TYR A 287 24.89 -10.38 10.25
N TYR A 288 25.00 -10.91 11.46
CA TYR A 288 24.54 -10.31 12.72
C TYR A 288 25.72 -10.14 13.68
N ARG A 289 26.89 -9.77 13.15
CA ARG A 289 28.08 -9.42 13.93
C ARG A 289 28.25 -7.90 13.94
N ASN A 290 29.04 -7.39 14.88
CA ASN A 290 29.36 -5.96 15.02
C ASN A 290 28.10 -5.08 15.15
N GLU A 291 27.92 -4.10 14.27
CA GLU A 291 26.80 -3.15 14.21
C GLU A 291 25.39 -3.77 14.11
N HIS A 292 25.29 -5.09 13.92
CA HIS A 292 24.03 -5.81 13.82
C HIS A 292 23.89 -6.93 14.85
N GLN A 293 24.73 -6.95 15.88
CA GLN A 293 24.70 -7.97 16.92
C GLN A 293 23.38 -8.02 17.70
N ASP A 294 22.71 -6.87 17.85
CA ASP A 294 21.43 -6.77 18.56
C ASP A 294 20.21 -6.97 17.65
N LYS A 295 20.41 -7.18 16.34
CA LYS A 295 19.30 -7.37 15.40
C LYS A 295 18.85 -8.85 15.41
N PRO A 296 17.54 -9.13 15.41
CA PRO A 296 17.04 -10.51 15.33
C PRO A 296 17.49 -11.20 14.04
N VAL A 297 17.89 -12.46 14.11
CA VAL A 297 18.21 -13.25 12.92
C VAL A 297 17.00 -13.31 11.98
N GLY A 298 17.24 -13.11 10.68
CA GLY A 298 16.20 -12.97 9.66
C GLY A 298 15.67 -11.54 9.48
N SER A 299 15.92 -10.59 10.39
CA SER A 299 15.40 -9.22 10.23
C SER A 299 16.04 -8.44 9.07
N ARG A 300 17.23 -8.83 8.61
CA ARG A 300 17.99 -8.09 7.60
C ARG A 300 17.69 -8.56 6.18
N TRP A 301 17.51 -7.60 5.28
CA TRP A 301 17.31 -7.81 3.86
C TRP A 301 18.27 -6.95 3.05
N ILE A 302 18.65 -7.39 1.85
CA ILE A 302 19.47 -6.63 0.89
C ILE A 302 18.88 -6.72 -0.52
N PRO A 303 18.97 -5.65 -1.34
CA PRO A 303 18.66 -5.73 -2.76
C PRO A 303 19.86 -6.31 -3.50
N VAL A 304 19.66 -7.40 -4.24
CA VAL A 304 20.67 -7.98 -5.11
C VAL A 304 20.38 -7.54 -6.54
N LYS A 305 21.31 -6.79 -7.13
CA LYS A 305 21.21 -6.31 -8.52
C LYS A 305 21.19 -7.49 -9.50
N ALA A 306 20.52 -7.30 -10.64
CA ALA A 306 20.58 -8.26 -11.72
C ALA A 306 22.02 -8.40 -12.24
N SER A 307 22.44 -9.61 -12.57
CA SER A 307 23.79 -9.89 -13.05
C SER A 307 23.76 -10.83 -14.26
N ILE A 308 24.63 -10.57 -15.23
CA ILE A 308 24.85 -11.46 -16.37
C ILE A 308 25.69 -12.64 -15.89
N VAL A 309 25.20 -13.86 -16.07
CA VAL A 309 25.93 -15.09 -15.75
C VAL A 309 26.38 -15.71 -17.07
N GLY A 310 27.70 -15.83 -17.27
CA GLY A 310 28.30 -16.57 -18.41
C GLY A 310 29.08 -15.76 -19.45
N GLY A 311 29.40 -14.49 -19.22
CA GLY A 311 30.36 -13.72 -20.04
C GLY A 311 31.67 -13.52 -19.28
N GLY A 312 32.80 -14.00 -19.80
CA GLY A 312 34.09 -14.03 -19.10
C GLY A 312 34.66 -12.64 -18.78
N SER A 313 34.51 -12.22 -17.52
CA SER A 313 35.52 -11.61 -16.62
C SER A 313 34.76 -11.20 -15.36
N ALA A 314 35.09 -11.86 -14.24
CA ALA A 314 34.41 -11.66 -12.97
C ALA A 314 34.92 -10.38 -12.29
N GLU A 315 34.27 -9.25 -12.53
CA GLU A 315 34.38 -8.12 -11.61
C GLU A 315 33.47 -8.37 -10.41
N THR A 316 34.11 -8.56 -9.26
CA THR A 316 33.46 -8.82 -7.98
C THR A 316 32.86 -7.52 -7.48
N GLN A 317 31.55 -7.51 -7.20
CA GLN A 317 30.84 -6.35 -6.64
C GLN A 317 31.42 -5.99 -5.27
N THR A 318 31.95 -4.77 -5.12
CA THR A 318 32.13 -4.13 -3.82
C THR A 318 30.77 -3.72 -3.29
N THR A 319 30.42 -4.21 -2.11
CA THR A 319 29.27 -3.77 -1.31
C THR A 319 29.58 -2.39 -0.74
N PRO A 320 28.65 -1.42 -0.71
CA PRO A 320 28.84 -0.21 0.06
C PRO A 320 28.86 -0.57 1.56
N THR A 321 29.87 -0.06 2.26
CA THR A 321 29.97 -0.01 3.73
C THR A 321 28.92 0.92 4.31
#